data_AF-A0A540KJF4-F1
#
_entry.id   AF-A0A540KJF4-F1
#
_cell.length_a   1.000
_cell.length_b   1.000
_cell.length_c   1.000
_cell.angle_alpha   90.00
_cell.angle_beta   90.00
_cell.angle_gamma   90.00
#
_symmetry.space_group_name_H-M   'P 1'
#
loop_
_entity.id
_entity.type
_entity.pdbx_description
1 polymer ?
#
loop_
_entity_poly.entity_id
_entity_poly.type
_entity_poly.pdbx_seq_one_letter_code
_entity_poly.pdbx_strand_id
1 'polypeptide(L)'
;MAAAIHCLSPCLSLPSRFSKLSLNGPSTSSATTHSTSSLSFSATLSPNFFSKGYLAVSPLQRPVRHSIVCEVTTKKPDSAVKRARQAEKRRIYNKSRKSEIKTRMKKVLEALDGLKKKPDAAPEEVLSIEKLIGEAYSIIDKAVKVGTLHRNTGARRKSRLARRKKAVEIHHGWYTPTTEAASA
;
A
#
# COMPACT_ATOMS: atom_id res chain seq x y z
N MET A 1 15.80 38.28 -40.42
CA MET A 1 14.59 37.82 -41.14
C MET A 1 13.73 37.06 -40.16
N ALA A 2 12.56 37.61 -39.87
CA ALA A 2 11.56 37.08 -38.96
C ALA A 2 10.79 35.92 -39.61
N ALA A 3 10.44 34.90 -38.82
CA ALA A 3 9.31 34.04 -39.11
C ALA A 3 8.74 33.54 -37.78
N ALA A 4 7.71 34.25 -37.32
CA ALA A 4 6.79 33.80 -36.30
C ALA A 4 5.83 32.78 -36.92
N ILE A 5 5.59 31.65 -36.24
CA ILE A 5 4.43 30.79 -36.51
C ILE A 5 3.73 30.55 -35.17
N HIS A 6 2.78 31.42 -34.88
CA HIS A 6 1.60 31.09 -34.10
C HIS A 6 0.65 30.27 -35.00
N CYS A 7 -0.04 29.28 -34.42
CA CYS A 7 -1.45 28.90 -34.65
C CYS A 7 -1.67 27.50 -34.04
N LEU A 8 -2.24 27.41 -32.83
CA LEU A 8 -3.67 27.28 -32.53
C LEU A 8 -4.11 25.81 -32.36
N SER A 9 -4.56 25.53 -31.15
CA SER A 9 -5.14 24.31 -30.59
C SER A 9 -6.43 23.86 -31.33
N PRO A 10 -7.02 22.68 -31.04
CA PRO A 10 -7.78 22.55 -29.80
C PRO A 10 -7.64 21.21 -29.07
N CYS A 11 -7.50 21.37 -27.77
CA CYS A 11 -7.70 20.37 -26.74
C CYS A 11 -9.13 19.82 -26.82
N LEU A 12 -9.29 18.53 -27.06
CA LEU A 12 -10.56 17.82 -26.84
C LEU A 12 -10.75 17.63 -25.33
N SER A 13 -11.19 18.69 -24.65
CA SER A 13 -11.73 18.62 -23.30
C SER A 13 -13.17 18.13 -23.37
N LEU A 14 -13.43 16.91 -22.89
CA LEU A 14 -14.77 16.38 -22.66
C LEU A 14 -15.37 17.01 -21.40
N PRO A 15 -16.47 17.78 -21.47
CA PRO A 15 -17.22 18.18 -20.29
C PRO A 15 -18.22 17.08 -19.92
N SER A 16 -17.86 16.19 -18.99
CA SER A 16 -18.87 15.35 -18.33
C SER A 16 -19.54 16.18 -17.22
N ARG A 17 -20.60 16.89 -17.60
CA ARG A 17 -21.60 17.41 -16.65
C ARG A 17 -22.28 16.21 -16.00
N PHE A 18 -22.03 16.00 -14.72
CA PHE A 18 -22.85 15.12 -13.91
C PHE A 18 -24.26 15.71 -13.80
N SER A 19 -25.22 15.04 -14.42
CA SER A 19 -26.66 15.27 -14.21
C SER A 19 -27.00 14.90 -12.77
N LYS A 20 -27.46 15.90 -12.00
CA LYS A 20 -28.12 15.73 -10.70
C LYS A 20 -29.32 14.80 -10.87
N LEU A 21 -29.21 13.56 -10.40
CA LEU A 21 -30.38 12.74 -10.11
C LEU A 21 -30.79 13.06 -8.67
N SER A 22 -31.88 13.81 -8.54
CA SER A 22 -32.60 14.03 -7.29
C SER A 22 -33.47 12.81 -7.03
N LEU A 23 -33.21 12.11 -5.93
CA LEU A 23 -34.16 11.20 -5.29
C LEU A 23 -34.30 11.69 -3.85
N ASN A 24 -35.42 12.37 -3.58
CA ASN A 24 -35.89 12.64 -2.23
C ASN A 24 -36.49 11.36 -1.66
N GLY A 25 -36.05 10.93 -0.48
CA GLY A 25 -36.65 9.85 0.29
C GLY A 25 -35.94 9.65 1.64
N PRO A 26 -36.66 9.43 2.75
CA PRO A 26 -36.29 9.94 4.06
C PRO A 26 -35.31 9.08 4.87
N SER A 27 -34.57 9.81 5.70
CA SER A 27 -33.81 9.44 6.90
C SER A 27 -34.18 8.13 7.61
N THR A 28 -33.21 7.22 7.73
CA THR A 28 -32.99 6.42 8.95
C THR A 28 -31.53 5.94 8.98
N SER A 29 -30.67 6.56 9.77
CA SER A 29 -29.26 6.16 9.96
C SER A 29 -29.07 5.57 11.36
N SER A 30 -29.06 4.24 11.46
CA SER A 30 -28.56 3.50 12.62
C SER A 30 -27.07 3.21 12.42
N ALA A 31 -26.20 4.08 12.94
CA ALA A 31 -24.77 3.85 12.99
C ALA A 31 -24.40 3.15 14.31
N THR A 32 -23.95 1.91 14.23
CA THR A 32 -23.30 1.16 15.30
C THR A 32 -21.86 1.64 15.45
N THR A 33 -21.58 2.35 16.54
CA THR A 33 -20.22 2.68 17.00
C THR A 33 -19.97 1.95 18.32
N HIS A 34 -18.92 1.12 18.36
CA HIS A 34 -18.40 0.58 19.61
C HIS A 34 -17.44 1.58 20.23
N SER A 35 -17.78 2.12 21.41
CA SER A 35 -16.80 2.70 22.34
C SER A 35 -17.36 2.73 23.77
N THR A 36 -16.70 1.94 24.63
CA THR A 36 -16.40 2.20 26.05
C THR A 36 -17.54 2.62 26.99
N SER A 37 -17.99 1.66 27.80
CA SER A 37 -18.75 1.86 29.02
C SER A 37 -17.88 2.54 30.11
N SER A 38 -18.13 3.82 30.39
CA SER A 38 -17.76 4.44 31.67
C SER A 38 -19.04 4.70 32.46
N LEU A 39 -19.24 3.93 33.52
CA LEU A 39 -20.33 4.14 34.47
C LEU A 39 -19.99 5.35 35.34
N SER A 40 -20.75 6.43 35.20
CA SER A 40 -20.80 7.51 36.19
C SER A 40 -22.25 7.92 36.41
N PHE A 41 -22.76 7.54 37.57
CA PHE A 41 -24.07 7.91 38.10
C PHE A 41 -24.27 9.44 38.02
N SER A 42 -25.37 9.86 37.40
CA SER A 42 -25.85 11.24 37.48
C SER A 42 -26.67 11.38 38.76
N ALA A 43 -26.29 12.30 39.65
CA ALA A 43 -27.16 12.79 40.70
C ALA A 43 -27.51 14.25 40.41
N THR A 44 -28.81 14.49 40.39
CA THR A 44 -29.54 15.70 40.04
C THR A 44 -29.20 16.90 40.93
N LEU A 45 -29.04 18.06 40.30
CA LEU A 45 -28.94 19.38 40.94
C LEU A 45 -30.30 19.81 41.52
N SER A 46 -30.32 20.19 42.80
CA SER A 46 -31.33 21.10 43.38
C SER A 46 -30.66 22.45 43.65
N PRO A 47 -31.23 23.60 43.26
CA PRO A 47 -30.66 24.90 43.61
C PRO A 47 -31.13 25.30 45.01
N ASN A 48 -30.18 25.45 45.94
CA ASN A 48 -30.41 26.21 47.17
C ASN A 48 -30.01 27.66 46.91
N PHE A 49 -31.03 28.53 46.83
CA PHE A 49 -30.93 29.97 46.98
C PHE A 49 -30.53 30.27 48.43
N PHE A 50 -29.28 30.65 48.69
CA PHE A 50 -28.92 31.34 49.93
C PHE A 50 -27.98 32.51 49.66
N SER A 51 -28.31 33.60 50.34
CA SER A 51 -27.92 34.96 50.03
C SER A 51 -26.56 35.38 50.58
N LYS A 52 -25.99 36.40 49.91
CA LYS A 52 -25.16 37.49 50.44
C LYS A 52 -23.72 37.16 50.87
N GLY A 53 -22.78 37.84 50.18
CA GLY A 53 -21.49 38.22 50.76
C GLY A 53 -20.33 38.25 49.76
N TYR A 54 -20.29 39.23 48.85
CA TYR A 54 -19.06 39.53 48.11
C TYR A 54 -18.23 40.54 48.90
N LEU A 55 -17.20 40.07 49.60
CA LEU A 55 -16.08 40.94 50.01
C LEU A 55 -14.96 40.75 48.98
N ALA A 56 -14.84 41.71 48.07
CA ALA A 56 -13.72 41.80 47.15
C ALA A 56 -12.51 42.39 47.90
N VAL A 57 -11.55 41.54 48.27
CA VAL A 57 -10.22 41.97 48.70
C VAL A 57 -9.27 41.75 47.54
N SER A 58 -8.78 42.85 46.95
CA SER A 58 -7.78 42.82 45.89
C SER A 58 -6.44 42.33 46.44
N PRO A 59 -5.84 41.24 45.93
CA PRO A 59 -4.46 40.91 46.29
C PRO A 59 -3.53 41.92 45.60
N LEU A 60 -2.71 42.62 46.40
CA LEU A 60 -1.59 43.42 45.88
C LEU A 60 -0.68 42.54 45.03
N GLN A 61 -0.69 42.79 43.73
CA GLN A 61 0.07 42.05 42.73
C GLN A 61 1.55 42.46 42.83
N ARG A 62 2.37 41.67 43.53
CA ARG A 62 3.83 41.85 43.52
C ARG A 62 4.36 41.41 42.15
N PRO A 63 5.19 42.22 41.46
CA PRO A 63 5.79 41.81 40.20
C PRO A 63 6.82 40.69 40.49
N VAL A 64 6.50 39.48 40.03
CA VAL A 64 7.41 38.34 40.10
C VAL A 64 8.56 38.62 39.13
N ARG A 65 9.76 38.88 39.65
CA ARG A 65 10.97 38.93 38.83
C ARG A 65 11.30 37.52 38.40
N HIS A 66 10.81 37.12 37.22
CA HIS A 66 11.22 35.88 36.59
C HIS A 66 12.65 36.06 36.06
N SER A 67 13.64 35.48 36.75
CA SER A 67 14.95 35.27 36.15
C SER A 67 14.76 34.32 34.98
N ILE A 68 15.04 34.80 33.77
CA ILE A 68 15.03 33.95 32.57
C ILE A 68 16.29 33.09 32.64
N VAL A 69 16.18 31.96 33.34
CA VAL A 69 17.12 30.86 33.20
C VAL A 69 16.77 30.18 31.88
N CYS A 70 17.68 30.21 30.91
CA CYS A 70 17.56 29.39 29.71
C CYS A 70 17.67 27.92 30.11
N GLU A 71 16.55 27.28 30.43
CA GLU A 71 16.49 25.83 30.52
C GLU A 71 16.68 25.26 29.12
N VAL A 72 17.80 24.54 28.92
CA VAL A 72 18.01 23.72 27.72
C VAL A 72 16.99 22.58 27.78
N THR A 73 15.81 22.77 27.19
CA THR A 73 14.79 21.73 27.13
C THR A 73 15.34 20.56 26.32
N THR A 74 15.63 19.44 26.98
CA THR A 74 16.05 18.22 26.29
C THR A 74 14.92 17.75 25.37
N LYS A 75 15.23 17.54 24.08
CA LYS A 75 14.24 17.08 23.10
C LYS A 75 13.66 15.75 23.56
N LYS A 76 12.36 15.72 23.83
CA LYS A 76 11.63 14.49 24.18
C LYS A 76 11.72 13.49 23.02
N PRO A 77 11.82 12.18 23.29
CA PRO A 77 11.91 11.18 22.23
C PRO A 77 10.63 11.18 21.39
N ASP A 78 10.74 11.68 20.16
CA ASP A 78 9.61 11.73 19.24
C ASP A 78 9.41 10.38 18.55
N SER A 79 8.30 9.72 18.90
CA SER A 79 7.87 8.46 18.31
C SER A 79 7.64 8.57 16.80
N ALA A 80 7.20 9.74 16.29
CA ALA A 80 6.94 9.97 14.87
C ALA A 80 8.27 9.94 14.07
N VAL A 81 9.28 10.68 14.53
CA VAL A 81 10.62 10.69 13.91
C VAL A 81 11.25 9.30 13.93
N LYS A 82 11.08 8.53 15.02
CA LYS A 82 11.54 7.13 15.08
C LYS A 82 10.86 6.27 14.02
N ARG A 83 9.54 6.40 13.85
CA ARG A 83 8.77 5.63 12.86
C ARG A 83 9.17 5.99 11.43
N ALA A 84 9.43 7.28 11.14
CA ALA A 84 9.93 7.72 9.84
C ALA A 84 11.27 7.04 9.49
N ARG A 85 12.25 7.06 10.40
CA ARG A 85 13.56 6.40 10.21
C ARG A 85 13.43 4.89 9.99
N GLN A 86 12.55 4.22 10.73
CA GLN A 86 12.30 2.78 10.55
C GLN A 86 11.63 2.48 9.20
N ALA A 87 10.68 3.32 8.78
CA ALA A 87 9.98 3.17 7.51
C ALA A 87 10.95 3.31 6.33
N GLU A 88 11.85 4.29 6.35
CA GLU A 88 12.87 4.48 5.32
C GLU A 88 13.79 3.27 5.19
N LYS A 89 14.30 2.75 6.31
CA LYS A 89 15.12 1.52 6.32
C LYS A 89 14.36 0.35 5.69
N ARG A 90 13.13 0.08 6.16
CA ARG A 90 12.28 -0.99 5.62
C ARG A 90 11.94 -0.78 4.14
N ARG A 91 11.74 0.47 3.71
CA ARG A 91 11.45 0.83 2.31
C ARG A 91 12.61 0.42 1.41
N ILE A 92 13.85 0.72 1.79
CA ILE A 92 15.04 0.38 1.00
C ILE A 92 15.16 -1.13 0.83
N TYR A 93 15.08 -1.91 1.92
CA TYR A 93 15.15 -3.38 1.86
C TYR A 93 14.00 -4.02 1.07
N ASN A 94 12.77 -3.52 1.24
CA ASN A 94 11.63 -4.05 0.51
C ASN A 94 11.67 -3.66 -0.97
N LYS A 95 12.21 -2.47 -1.30
CA LYS A 95 12.40 -2.03 -2.67
C LYS A 95 13.38 -2.94 -3.41
N SER A 96 14.55 -3.20 -2.83
CA SER A 96 15.59 -4.04 -3.47
C SER A 96 15.10 -5.45 -3.77
N ARG A 97 14.43 -6.10 -2.81
CA ARG A 97 13.85 -7.44 -3.00
C ARG A 97 12.72 -7.45 -4.02
N LYS A 98 11.84 -6.46 -4.01
CA LYS A 98 10.75 -6.36 -5.01
C LYS A 98 11.33 -6.15 -6.42
N SER A 99 12.36 -5.32 -6.57
CA SER A 99 13.04 -5.14 -7.85
C SER A 99 13.77 -6.40 -8.29
N GLU A 100 14.45 -7.10 -7.38
CA GLU A 100 15.14 -8.35 -7.73
C GLU A 100 14.17 -9.39 -8.29
N ILE A 101 13.04 -9.62 -7.61
CA ILE A 101 12.02 -10.55 -8.13
C ILE A 101 11.53 -10.11 -9.51
N LYS A 102 11.27 -8.81 -9.71
CA LYS A 102 10.82 -8.28 -11.00
C LYS A 102 11.85 -8.55 -12.09
N THR A 103 13.14 -8.35 -11.80
CA THR A 103 14.23 -8.58 -12.74
C THR A 103 14.38 -10.06 -13.10
N ARG A 104 14.43 -10.97 -12.11
CA ARG A 104 14.54 -12.42 -12.38
C ARG A 104 13.33 -12.93 -13.16
N MET A 105 12.12 -12.50 -12.79
CA MET A 105 10.91 -12.84 -13.53
C MET A 105 10.93 -12.33 -14.97
N LYS A 106 11.44 -11.10 -15.20
CA LYS A 106 11.56 -10.53 -16.55
C LYS A 106 12.49 -11.38 -17.42
N LYS A 107 13.66 -11.76 -16.90
CA LYS A 107 14.62 -12.63 -17.60
C LYS A 107 13.99 -13.96 -18.03
N VAL A 108 13.23 -14.60 -17.14
CA VAL A 108 12.52 -15.85 -17.46
C VAL A 108 11.48 -15.64 -18.56
N LEU A 109 10.70 -14.57 -18.48
CA LEU A 109 9.67 -14.28 -19.48
C LEU A 109 10.28 -13.95 -20.85
N GLU A 110 11.35 -13.17 -20.89
CA GLU A 110 12.07 -12.86 -22.14
C GLU A 110 12.65 -14.13 -22.78
N ALA A 111 13.21 -15.04 -21.98
CA ALA A 111 13.72 -16.32 -22.48
C ALA A 111 12.59 -17.22 -23.04
N LEU A 112 11.45 -17.30 -22.34
CA LEU A 112 10.28 -18.07 -22.79
C LEU A 112 9.65 -17.47 -24.06
N ASP A 113 9.54 -16.14 -24.15
CA ASP A 113 9.00 -15.45 -25.31
C ASP A 113 9.93 -15.59 -26.53
N GLY A 114 11.24 -15.66 -26.31
CA GLY A 114 12.24 -15.99 -27.33
C GLY A 114 12.09 -17.42 -27.84
N LEU A 115 11.94 -18.39 -26.94
CA LEU A 115 11.77 -19.81 -27.29
C LEU A 115 10.50 -20.03 -28.11
N LYS A 116 9.38 -19.43 -27.71
CA LYS A 116 8.11 -19.55 -28.42
C LYS A 116 8.17 -19.14 -29.89
N LYS A 117 9.02 -18.15 -30.23
CA LYS A 117 9.16 -17.62 -31.60
C LYS A 117 10.05 -18.49 -32.49
N LYS A 118 10.94 -19.29 -31.90
CA LYS A 118 11.83 -20.17 -32.64
C LYS A 118 11.14 -21.53 -32.88
N PRO A 119 10.99 -21.99 -34.12
CA PRO A 119 10.40 -23.30 -34.40
C PRO A 119 11.33 -24.46 -33.99
N ASP A 120 12.65 -24.28 -34.15
CA ASP A 120 13.67 -25.32 -33.91
C ASP A 120 14.25 -25.22 -32.49
N ALA A 121 13.39 -25.38 -31.49
CA ALA A 121 13.80 -25.32 -30.09
C ALA A 121 14.54 -26.60 -29.66
N ALA A 122 15.83 -26.48 -29.38
CA ALA A 122 16.61 -27.58 -28.81
C ALA A 122 16.29 -27.80 -27.32
N PRO A 123 16.32 -29.06 -26.82
CA PRO A 123 16.05 -29.37 -25.41
C PRO A 123 17.03 -28.69 -24.44
N GLU A 124 18.23 -28.31 -24.90
CA GLU A 124 19.22 -27.62 -24.07
C GLU A 124 18.81 -26.19 -23.67
N GLU A 125 18.03 -25.49 -24.51
CA GLU A 125 17.52 -24.15 -24.17
C GLU A 125 16.52 -24.24 -23.00
N VAL A 126 15.78 -25.34 -22.90
CA VAL A 126 14.81 -25.58 -21.81
C VAL A 126 15.51 -25.73 -20.47
N LEU A 127 16.62 -26.48 -20.40
CA LEU A 127 17.40 -26.66 -19.17
C LEU A 127 17.95 -25.32 -18.64
N SER A 128 18.36 -24.43 -19.54
CA SER A 128 18.82 -23.09 -19.18
C SER A 128 17.69 -22.24 -18.58
N ILE A 129 16.48 -22.33 -19.15
CA ILE A 129 15.28 -21.65 -18.62
C ILE A 129 14.88 -22.22 -17.26
N GLU A 130 14.97 -23.53 -17.06
CA GLU A 130 14.67 -24.16 -15.77
C GLU A 130 15.58 -23.70 -14.65
N LYS A 131 16.88 -23.50 -14.94
CA LYS A 131 17.82 -22.87 -13.99
C LYS A 131 17.34 -21.46 -13.59
N LEU A 132 16.95 -20.64 -14.57
CA LEU A 132 16.44 -19.28 -14.31
C LEU A 132 15.12 -19.30 -13.51
N ILE A 133 14.24 -20.27 -13.75
CA ILE A 133 13.02 -20.48 -12.96
C ILE A 133 13.37 -20.87 -11.52
N GLY A 134 14.33 -21.76 -11.32
CA GLY A 134 14.82 -22.15 -9.99
C GLY A 134 15.35 -20.95 -9.20
N GLU A 135 16.15 -20.10 -9.82
CA GLU A 135 16.60 -18.84 -9.22
C GLU A 135 15.43 -17.92 -8.84
N ALA A 136 14.46 -17.75 -9.76
CA ALA A 136 13.30 -16.91 -9.51
C ALA A 136 12.47 -17.43 -8.33
N TYR A 137 12.27 -18.75 -8.23
CA TYR A 137 11.56 -19.38 -7.12
C TYR A 137 12.30 -19.20 -5.79
N SER A 138 13.61 -19.39 -5.77
CA SER A 138 14.45 -19.18 -4.59
C SER A 138 14.29 -17.76 -4.03
N ILE A 139 14.34 -16.73 -4.89
CA ILE A 139 14.18 -15.34 -4.45
C ILE A 139 12.74 -15.03 -4.01
N ILE A 140 11.73 -15.57 -4.70
CA ILE A 140 10.32 -15.41 -4.30
C ILE A 140 10.11 -15.99 -2.90
N ASP A 141 10.63 -17.17 -2.62
CA ASP A 141 10.43 -17.84 -1.34
C ASP A 141 11.21 -17.20 -0.20
N LYS A 142 12.43 -16.73 -0.46
CA LYS A 142 13.18 -15.89 0.48
C LYS A 142 12.40 -14.61 0.82
N ALA A 143 11.77 -13.96 -0.17
CA ALA A 143 10.97 -12.76 0.07
C ALA A 143 9.67 -13.02 0.83
N VAL A 144 9.07 -14.21 0.67
CA VAL A 144 7.92 -14.66 1.47
C VAL A 144 8.35 -14.95 2.91
N LYS A 145 9.44 -15.70 3.11
CA LYS A 145 9.97 -16.04 4.44
C LYS A 145 10.26 -14.81 5.29
N VAL A 146 10.84 -13.77 4.69
CA VAL A 146 11.15 -12.52 5.42
C VAL A 146 9.95 -11.56 5.50
N GLY A 147 8.82 -11.88 4.86
CA GLY A 147 7.59 -11.08 4.95
C GLY A 147 7.58 -9.81 4.07
N THR A 148 8.49 -9.70 3.10
CA THR A 148 8.41 -8.64 2.07
C THR A 148 7.22 -8.89 1.12
N LEU A 149 6.84 -10.16 0.93
CA LEU A 149 5.72 -10.59 0.10
C LEU A 149 4.79 -11.51 0.89
N HIS A 150 3.48 -11.34 0.74
CA HIS A 150 2.51 -12.27 1.31
C HIS A 150 2.54 -13.63 0.59
N ARG A 151 2.29 -14.73 1.31
CA ARG A 151 2.31 -16.12 0.79
C ARG A 151 1.51 -16.29 -0.50
N ASN A 152 0.30 -15.75 -0.56
CA ASN A 152 -0.56 -15.85 -1.74
C ASN A 152 0.02 -15.10 -2.94
N THR A 153 0.69 -13.96 -2.70
CA THR A 153 1.33 -13.21 -3.77
C THR A 153 2.56 -13.93 -4.30
N GLY A 154 3.31 -14.62 -3.43
CA GLY A 154 4.38 -15.53 -3.85
C GLY A 154 3.84 -16.67 -4.71
N ALA A 155 2.80 -17.37 -4.24
CA ALA A 155 2.15 -18.45 -4.97
C ALA A 155 1.64 -18.01 -6.36
N ARG A 156 0.99 -16.84 -6.45
CA ARG A 156 0.54 -16.28 -7.74
C ARG A 156 1.70 -16.04 -8.71
N ARG A 157 2.85 -15.56 -8.22
CA ARG A 157 4.04 -15.34 -9.07
C ARG A 157 4.63 -16.64 -9.59
N LYS A 158 4.72 -17.68 -8.75
CA LYS A 158 5.18 -19.02 -9.18
C LYS A 158 4.22 -19.63 -10.20
N SER A 159 2.93 -19.57 -9.91
CA SER A 159 1.87 -20.05 -10.81
C SER A 159 1.94 -19.37 -12.17
N ARG A 160 2.19 -18.06 -12.23
CA ARG A 160 2.37 -17.32 -13.48
C ARG A 160 3.53 -17.87 -14.32
N LEU A 161 4.69 -18.12 -13.72
CA LEU A 161 5.85 -18.67 -14.44
C LEU A 161 5.58 -20.10 -14.91
N ALA A 162 5.02 -20.95 -14.07
CA ALA A 162 4.68 -22.33 -14.42
C ALA A 162 3.67 -22.40 -15.57
N ARG A 163 2.62 -21.57 -15.54
CA ARG A 163 1.63 -21.50 -16.64
C ARG A 163 2.27 -21.08 -17.96
N ARG A 164 3.21 -20.13 -17.93
CA ARG A 164 3.92 -19.69 -19.14
C ARG A 164 4.85 -20.75 -19.68
N LYS A 165 5.57 -21.49 -18.83
CA LYS A 165 6.38 -22.64 -19.23
C LYS A 165 5.53 -23.69 -19.96
N LYS A 166 4.43 -24.12 -19.33
CA LYS A 166 3.50 -25.11 -19.91
C LYS A 166 2.91 -24.65 -21.25
N ALA A 167 2.56 -23.38 -21.38
CA ALA A 167 2.04 -22.86 -22.64
C ALA A 167 3.06 -22.94 -23.79
N VAL A 168 4.35 -22.78 -23.49
CA VAL A 168 5.43 -22.95 -24.49
C VAL A 168 5.63 -24.43 -24.81
N GLU A 169 5.62 -25.31 -23.79
CA GLU A 169 5.70 -26.77 -24.00
C GLU A 169 4.56 -27.30 -24.90
N ILE A 170 3.33 -26.82 -24.69
CA ILE A 170 2.17 -27.15 -25.53
C ILE A 170 2.34 -26.61 -26.96
N HIS A 171 2.86 -25.39 -27.12
CA HIS A 171 3.06 -24.78 -28.43
C HIS A 171 4.06 -25.57 -29.30
N HIS A 172 5.13 -26.11 -28.70
CA HIS A 172 6.09 -26.96 -29.40
C HIS A 172 5.67 -28.44 -29.46
N GLY A 173 4.53 -28.80 -28.87
CA GLY A 173 3.99 -30.17 -28.91
C GLY A 173 4.67 -31.18 -27.98
N TRP A 174 5.52 -30.75 -27.04
CA TRP A 174 6.20 -31.65 -26.09
C TRP A 174 5.28 -32.15 -24.97
N TYR A 175 4.17 -31.45 -24.72
CA TYR A 175 3.21 -31.81 -23.71
C TYR A 175 1.79 -31.59 -24.22
N THR A 176 1.00 -32.67 -24.20
CA THR A 176 -0.44 -32.63 -24.42
C THR A 176 -1.13 -32.95 -23.09
N PRO A 177 -1.91 -32.01 -22.51
CA PRO A 177 -2.67 -32.34 -21.31
C PRO A 177 -3.73 -33.37 -21.65
N THR A 178 -3.70 -34.53 -20.99
CA THR A 178 -4.79 -35.51 -21.06
C THR A 178 -6.05 -34.91 -20.46
N THR A 179 -7.10 -34.79 -21.26
CA THR A 179 -8.41 -34.25 -20.89
C THR A 179 -9.34 -35.29 -20.24
N GLU A 180 -8.80 -36.41 -19.73
CA GLU A 180 -9.57 -37.60 -19.34
C GLU A 180 -10.33 -37.50 -18.00
N ALA A 181 -10.25 -36.39 -17.27
CA ALA A 181 -10.83 -36.28 -15.92
C ALA A 181 -12.04 -35.32 -15.80
N ALA A 182 -12.69 -34.96 -16.91
CA ALA A 182 -13.85 -34.06 -16.91
C ALA A 182 -15.21 -34.76 -17.09
N SER A 183 -15.26 -36.10 -17.02
CA SER A 183 -16.47 -36.91 -17.18
C SER A 183 -16.75 -37.79 -15.95
N ALA A 184 -16.85 -37.19 -14.76
CA ALA A 184 -17.39 -37.81 -13.56
C ALA A 184 -18.01 -36.74 -12.65
#